data_AF-A0A529FR76-F1
#
_entry.id   AF-A0A529FR76-F1
#
_cell.length_a   1.000
_cell.length_b   1.000
_cell.length_c   1.000
_cell.angle_alpha   90.00
_cell.angle_beta   90.00
_cell.angle_gamma   90.00
#
_symmetry.space_group_name_H-M   'P 1'
#
loop_
_entity.id
_entity.type
_entity.pdbx_description
1 polymer ?
#
loop_
_entity_poly.entity_id
_entity_poly.type
_entity_poly.pdbx_seq_one_letter_code
_entity_poly.pdbx_strand_id
1 'polypeptide(L)'
;RHLLMRMHAACHLLTVVCPFPITGAAVSVDDSRVDFDIPDAGFTKEDVTARLMELVRADHPIFTRLITDQELAANPGLVKSKNVRPPVGTGKIRLVCIGDNASIDSQPCGGTHVRSTGEVGEIHIGKIEKKGRENRRFRIRFGPMPAI
;
A
#
# COMPACT_ATOMS: atom_id res chain seq x y z
N ARG A 1 -2.53 -17.55 -6.80
CA ARG A 1 -2.09 -16.93 -5.50
C ARG A 1 -1.03 -15.85 -5.68
N HIS A 2 0.02 -16.07 -6.48
CA HIS A 2 1.11 -15.09 -6.65
C HIS A 2 0.66 -13.70 -7.16
N LEU A 3 -0.30 -13.63 -8.10
CA LEU A 3 -0.86 -12.34 -8.54
C LEU A 3 -1.50 -11.51 -7.41
N LEU A 4 -2.16 -12.16 -6.44
CA LEU A 4 -2.69 -11.46 -5.26
C LEU A 4 -1.55 -10.92 -4.37
N MET A 5 -0.45 -11.66 -4.23
CA MET A 5 0.72 -11.19 -3.47
C MET A 5 1.34 -9.96 -4.11
N ARG A 6 1.47 -9.96 -5.45
CA ARG A 6 1.97 -8.82 -6.24
C ARG A 6 1.07 -7.61 -6.06
N MET A 7 -0.24 -7.78 -6.21
CA MET A 7 -1.18 -6.67 -6.08
C MET A 7 -1.30 -6.15 -4.64
N HIS A 8 -1.18 -7.03 -3.64
CA HIS A 8 -1.13 -6.60 -2.25
C HIS A 8 0.11 -5.74 -1.98
N ALA A 9 1.30 -6.16 -2.44
CA ALA A 9 2.51 -5.34 -2.34
C ALA A 9 2.35 -4.01 -3.09
N ALA A 10 1.72 -4.01 -4.27
CA ALA A 10 1.41 -2.78 -5.01
C ALA A 10 0.52 -1.80 -4.22
N CYS A 11 -0.49 -2.32 -3.50
CA CYS A 11 -1.30 -1.51 -2.59
C CYS A 11 -0.48 -0.89 -1.45
N HIS A 12 0.52 -1.60 -0.88
CA HIS A 12 1.44 -1.00 0.10
C HIS A 12 2.25 0.13 -0.52
N LEU A 13 2.84 -0.07 -1.71
CA LEU A 13 3.62 0.97 -2.40
C LEU A 13 2.79 2.23 -2.66
N LEU A 14 1.50 2.06 -2.98
CA LEU A 14 0.59 3.19 -3.18
C LEU A 14 0.43 4.03 -1.90
N THR A 15 0.45 3.42 -0.71
CA THR A 15 0.40 4.15 0.57
C THR A 15 1.70 4.91 0.88
N VAL A 16 2.81 4.52 0.26
CA VAL A 16 4.09 5.26 0.32
C VAL A 16 4.02 6.49 -0.60
N VAL A 17 3.50 6.30 -1.82
CA VAL A 17 3.35 7.39 -2.80
C VAL A 17 2.30 8.43 -2.35
N CYS A 18 1.22 7.96 -1.73
CA CYS A 18 0.12 8.75 -1.18
C CYS A 18 0.07 8.60 0.35
N PRO A 19 0.88 9.35 1.11
CA PRO A 19 1.03 9.19 2.57
C PRO A 19 -0.13 9.84 3.34
N PHE A 20 -1.36 9.44 3.03
CA PHE A 20 -2.59 9.91 3.66
C PHE A 20 -3.28 8.78 4.44
N PRO A 21 -4.13 9.09 5.43
CA PRO A 21 -4.87 8.06 6.15
C PRO A 21 -5.73 7.21 5.21
N ILE A 22 -5.64 5.89 5.36
CA ILE A 22 -6.43 4.94 4.57
C ILE A 22 -7.82 4.84 5.18
N THR A 23 -8.87 5.04 4.39
CA THR A 23 -10.27 4.90 4.81
C THR A 23 -10.89 3.58 4.36
N GLY A 24 -10.27 2.91 3.38
CA GLY A 24 -10.64 1.58 2.93
C GLY A 24 -9.64 1.00 1.92
N ALA A 25 -9.60 -0.32 1.79
CA ALA A 25 -8.80 -0.99 0.78
C ALA A 25 -9.49 -2.30 0.35
N ALA A 26 -9.27 -2.72 -0.89
CA ALA A 26 -9.66 -4.03 -1.35
C ALA A 26 -8.58 -4.56 -2.32
N VAL A 27 -8.17 -5.80 -2.12
CA VAL A 27 -7.13 -6.45 -2.94
C VAL A 27 -7.76 -7.61 -3.71
N SER A 28 -7.72 -7.51 -5.03
CA SER A 28 -8.07 -8.56 -5.98
C SER A 28 -7.14 -8.52 -7.20
N VAL A 29 -7.16 -9.53 -8.06
CA VAL A 29 -6.29 -9.58 -9.25
C VAL A 29 -6.70 -8.51 -10.28
N ASP A 30 -8.01 -8.32 -10.49
CA ASP A 30 -8.54 -7.50 -11.58
C ASP A 30 -8.96 -6.09 -11.14
N ASP A 31 -9.32 -5.93 -9.86
CA ASP A 31 -9.84 -4.67 -9.32
C ASP A 31 -9.36 -4.43 -7.88
N SER A 32 -8.12 -3.95 -7.75
CA SER A 32 -7.57 -3.52 -6.47
C SER A 32 -7.70 -2.02 -6.29
N ARG A 33 -7.89 -1.59 -5.03
CA ARG A 33 -8.07 -0.18 -4.71
C ARG A 33 -7.56 0.16 -3.31
N VAL A 34 -7.16 1.42 -3.16
CA VAL A 34 -6.94 2.06 -1.87
C VAL A 34 -7.70 3.37 -1.84
N ASP A 35 -8.43 3.59 -0.74
CA ASP A 35 -9.20 4.79 -0.48
C ASP A 35 -8.47 5.62 0.57
N PHE A 36 -8.19 6.88 0.26
CA PHE A 36 -7.47 7.80 1.12
C PHE A 36 -8.36 8.95 1.57
N ASP A 37 -8.18 9.36 2.83
CA ASP A 37 -8.66 10.63 3.37
C ASP A 37 -7.77 11.76 2.87
N ILE A 38 -8.17 12.34 1.74
CA ILE A 38 -7.42 13.35 1.03
C ILE A 38 -8.38 14.38 0.41
N PRO A 39 -8.13 15.69 0.61
CA PRO A 39 -8.84 16.73 -0.13
C PRO A 39 -8.51 16.64 -1.64
N ASP A 40 -9.12 17.50 -2.46
CA ASP A 40 -8.77 17.56 -3.88
C ASP A 40 -7.33 18.04 -4.04
N ALA A 41 -6.38 17.10 -4.13
CA ALA A 41 -4.96 17.36 -3.98
C ALA A 41 -4.17 17.31 -5.30
N GLY A 42 -4.85 17.42 -6.45
CA GLY A 42 -4.20 17.52 -7.76
C GLY A 42 -3.46 16.27 -8.23
N PHE A 43 -3.70 15.10 -7.61
CA PHE A 43 -3.09 13.84 -8.05
C PHE A 43 -3.59 13.45 -9.45
N THR A 44 -2.65 13.22 -10.37
CA THR A 44 -2.92 12.63 -11.67
C THR A 44 -2.65 11.13 -11.65
N LYS A 45 -3.23 10.37 -12.59
CA LYS A 45 -2.95 8.93 -12.70
C LYS A 45 -1.49 8.71 -13.10
N GLU A 46 -1.00 9.61 -13.93
CA GLU A 46 0.29 9.61 -14.58
C GLU A 46 1.40 9.78 -13.52
N ASP A 47 1.29 10.81 -12.67
CA ASP A 47 2.30 11.11 -11.64
C ASP A 47 2.37 9.99 -10.58
N VAL A 48 1.21 9.49 -10.13
CA VAL A 48 1.18 8.40 -9.15
C VAL A 48 1.73 7.11 -9.76
N THR A 49 1.40 6.83 -11.01
CA THR A 49 1.94 5.67 -11.73
C THR A 49 3.46 5.77 -11.87
N ALA A 50 3.99 6.94 -12.24
CA ALA A 50 5.43 7.14 -12.36
C ALA A 50 6.16 6.86 -11.04
N ARG A 51 5.68 7.41 -9.93
CA ARG A 51 6.27 7.21 -8.59
C ARG A 51 6.12 5.78 -8.08
N LEU A 52 5.01 5.10 -8.38
CA LEU A 52 4.86 3.67 -8.10
C LEU A 52 5.92 2.85 -8.85
N MET A 53 6.09 3.14 -10.13
CA MET A 53 7.05 2.42 -10.96
C MET A 53 8.50 2.72 -10.57
N GLU A 54 8.82 3.89 -9.99
CA GLU A 54 10.11 4.15 -9.35
C GLU A 54 10.38 3.17 -8.21
N LEU A 55 9.42 2.98 -7.30
CA LEU A 55 9.55 2.03 -6.19
C LEU A 55 9.64 0.57 -6.65
N VAL A 56 8.90 0.20 -7.71
CA VAL A 56 8.99 -1.14 -8.31
C VAL A 56 10.38 -1.36 -8.91
N ARG A 57 10.89 -0.41 -9.70
CA ARG A 57 12.20 -0.51 -10.36
C ARG A 57 13.37 -0.49 -9.37
N ALA A 58 13.19 0.12 -8.20
CA ALA A 58 14.20 0.13 -7.14
C ALA A 58 14.38 -1.24 -6.46
N ASP A 59 13.47 -2.20 -6.69
CA ASP A 59 13.55 -3.59 -6.24
C ASP A 59 13.89 -3.79 -4.75
N HIS A 60 13.26 -2.99 -3.89
CA HIS A 60 13.47 -3.05 -2.45
C HIS A 60 13.00 -4.39 -1.86
N PRO A 61 13.71 -4.96 -0.88
CA PRO A 61 13.28 -6.18 -0.22
C PRO A 61 11.96 -5.97 0.54
N ILE A 62 11.13 -7.00 0.56
CA ILE A 62 9.90 -7.08 1.34
C ILE A 62 10.00 -8.27 2.29
N PHE A 63 9.87 -8.01 3.58
CA PHE A 63 9.98 -9.03 4.62
C PHE A 63 8.98 -8.77 5.74
N THR A 64 8.96 -9.67 6.73
CA THR A 64 8.02 -9.58 7.83
C THR A 64 8.73 -9.59 9.17
N ARG A 65 8.20 -8.82 10.12
CA ARG A 65 8.65 -8.81 11.51
C ARG A 65 7.44 -9.01 12.42
N LEU A 66 7.66 -9.60 13.59
CA LEU A 66 6.68 -9.63 14.66
C LEU A 66 7.02 -8.53 15.67
N ILE A 67 6.02 -7.77 16.09
CA ILE A 67 6.14 -6.77 17.15
C ILE A 67 5.14 -7.05 18.27
N THR A 68 5.44 -6.54 19.44
CA THR A 68 4.55 -6.58 20.60
C THR A 68 3.48 -5.47 20.53
N ASP A 69 2.43 -5.60 21.34
CA ASP A 69 1.44 -4.54 21.53
C ASP A 69 2.09 -3.25 22.06
N GLN A 70 3.12 -3.36 22.91
CA GLN A 70 3.87 -2.22 23.44
C GLN A 70 4.66 -1.49 22.35
N GLU A 71 5.34 -2.23 21.47
CA GLU A 71 6.03 -1.63 20.32
C GLU A 71 5.06 -0.93 19.36
N LEU A 72 3.87 -1.49 19.13
CA LEU A 72 2.84 -0.84 18.33
C LEU A 72 2.33 0.44 19.00
N ALA A 73 2.09 0.40 20.31
CA ALA A 73 1.63 1.56 21.09
C ALA A 73 2.68 2.69 21.10
N ALA A 74 3.97 2.35 21.15
CA ALA A 74 5.07 3.29 21.07
C ALA A 74 5.25 3.90 19.67
N ASN A 75 4.76 3.24 18.62
CA ASN A 75 4.91 3.66 17.22
C ASN A 75 3.55 3.77 16.51
N PRO A 76 2.67 4.70 16.92
CA PRO A 76 1.31 4.79 16.38
C PRO A 76 1.26 5.08 14.87
N GLY A 77 2.30 5.70 14.30
CA GLY A 77 2.43 5.98 12.87
C GLY A 77 2.55 4.75 11.97
N LEU A 78 2.77 3.55 12.53
CA LEU A 78 2.74 2.28 11.79
C LEU A 78 1.33 1.96 11.26
N VAL A 79 0.28 2.43 11.93
CA VAL A 79 -1.11 2.20 11.53
C VAL A 79 -1.52 3.28 10.54
N LYS A 80 -1.60 2.92 9.25
CA LYS A 80 -2.07 3.83 8.20
C LYS A 80 -3.59 3.97 8.12
N SER A 81 -4.33 2.98 8.63
CA SER A 81 -5.79 2.99 8.57
C SER A 81 -6.37 3.97 9.58
N LYS A 82 -7.29 4.83 9.11
CA LYS A 82 -8.05 5.75 9.95
C LYS A 82 -9.07 5.03 10.84
N ASN A 83 -9.63 3.93 10.33
CA ASN A 83 -10.84 3.31 10.89
C ASN A 83 -10.57 1.97 11.58
N VAL A 84 -9.46 1.30 11.25
CA VAL A 84 -9.19 -0.07 11.68
C VAL A 84 -7.83 -0.14 12.35
N ARG A 85 -7.82 -0.62 13.60
CA ARG A 85 -6.58 -0.98 14.29
C ARG A 85 -6.33 -2.48 14.21
N PRO A 86 -5.07 -2.92 14.17
CA PRO A 86 -4.74 -4.34 14.32
C PRO A 86 -5.30 -4.88 15.63
N PRO A 87 -5.72 -6.17 15.69
CA PRO A 87 -6.14 -6.78 16.95
C PRO A 87 -4.98 -6.77 17.94
N VAL A 88 -5.22 -6.18 19.11
CA VAL A 88 -4.28 -6.10 20.24
C VAL A 88 -4.57 -7.19 21.26
N GLY A 89 -3.57 -7.56 22.07
CA GLY A 89 -3.73 -8.57 23.14
C GLY A 89 -3.41 -10.00 22.73
N THR A 90 -2.95 -10.22 21.49
CA THR A 90 -2.42 -11.51 21.02
C THR A 90 -0.91 -11.64 21.27
N GLY A 91 -0.25 -10.55 21.71
CA GLY A 91 1.18 -10.49 22.01
C GLY A 91 2.11 -10.47 20.80
N LYS A 92 1.61 -10.71 19.58
CA LYS A 92 2.41 -10.74 18.34
C LYS A 92 1.62 -10.15 17.17
N ILE A 93 2.00 -8.95 16.73
CA ILE A 93 1.46 -8.28 15.56
C ILE A 93 2.45 -8.45 14.40
N ARG A 94 1.97 -8.95 13.25
CA ARG A 94 2.80 -9.06 12.04
C ARG A 94 2.89 -7.71 11.32
N LEU A 95 4.11 -7.21 11.19
CA LEU A 95 4.46 -6.15 10.27
C LEU A 95 4.91 -6.73 8.93
N VAL A 96 4.54 -6.04 7.87
CA VAL A 96 5.18 -6.12 6.56
C VAL A 96 6.07 -4.91 6.43
N CYS A 97 7.33 -5.14 6.06
CA CYS A 97 8.38 -4.14 5.96
C CYS A 97 8.90 -4.08 4.52
N ILE A 98 9.18 -2.87 4.02
CA ILE A 98 9.70 -2.61 2.67
C ILE A 98 10.98 -1.80 2.79
N GLY A 99 12.01 -2.19 2.03
CA GLY A 99 13.34 -1.58 2.06
C GLY A 99 14.23 -2.18 3.14
N ASP A 100 15.54 -2.01 2.99
CA ASP A 100 16.52 -2.48 3.99
C ASP A 100 16.19 -1.90 5.36
N ASN A 101 16.04 -2.77 6.36
CA ASN A 101 15.62 -2.40 7.71
C ASN A 101 14.31 -1.59 7.77
N ALA A 102 13.39 -1.84 6.83
CA ALA A 102 12.11 -1.14 6.72
C ALA A 102 12.22 0.36 6.41
N SER A 103 13.25 0.78 5.68
CA SER A 103 13.52 2.18 5.35
C SER A 103 12.46 2.86 4.46
N ILE A 104 11.66 2.09 3.73
CA ILE A 104 10.61 2.63 2.84
C ILE A 104 9.25 2.63 3.54
N ASP A 105 8.89 1.51 4.18
CA ASP A 105 7.59 1.36 4.84
C ASP A 105 7.60 0.24 5.88
N SER A 106 6.76 0.38 6.90
CA SER A 106 6.41 -0.72 7.80
C SER A 106 4.99 -0.58 8.32
N GLN A 107 4.17 -1.62 8.11
CA GLN A 107 2.74 -1.57 8.41
C GLN A 107 2.23 -2.90 8.95
N PRO A 108 1.33 -2.90 9.94
CA PRO A 108 0.62 -4.11 10.36
C PRO A 108 -0.21 -4.67 9.21
N CYS A 109 0.07 -5.91 8.82
CA CYS A 109 -0.68 -6.57 7.76
C CYS A 109 -0.64 -8.10 7.92
N GLY A 110 -1.80 -8.75 7.80
CA GLY A 110 -1.93 -10.21 7.86
C GLY A 110 -1.89 -10.92 6.50
N GLY A 111 -1.81 -10.16 5.39
CA GLY A 111 -1.82 -10.73 4.04
C GLY A 111 -0.48 -11.29 3.58
N THR A 112 -0.50 -11.93 2.40
CA THR A 112 0.69 -12.45 1.73
C THR A 112 1.26 -11.44 0.72
N HIS A 113 2.58 -11.39 0.60
CA HIS A 113 3.32 -10.43 -0.22
C HIS A 113 4.47 -11.13 -0.96
N VAL A 114 4.90 -10.54 -2.07
CA VAL A 114 6.14 -10.94 -2.77
C VAL A 114 7.38 -10.59 -1.94
N ARG A 115 8.56 -11.08 -2.32
CA ARG A 115 9.79 -10.87 -1.53
C ARG A 115 10.52 -9.58 -1.85
N SER A 116 10.12 -8.89 -2.92
CA SER A 116 10.75 -7.64 -3.37
C SER A 116 9.74 -6.79 -4.14
N THR A 117 9.98 -5.48 -4.23
CA THR A 117 9.10 -4.57 -4.98
C THR A 117 9.16 -4.80 -6.49
N GLY A 118 10.28 -5.30 -7.04
CA GLY A 118 10.41 -5.61 -8.46
C GLY A 118 9.52 -6.78 -8.90
N GLU A 119 9.26 -7.74 -8.02
CA GLU A 119 8.32 -8.84 -8.29
C GLU A 119 6.87 -8.37 -8.54
N VAL A 120 6.51 -7.15 -8.13
CA VAL A 120 5.21 -6.56 -8.47
C VAL A 120 5.02 -6.49 -9.99
N GLY A 121 6.08 -6.20 -10.75
CA GLY A 121 6.05 -5.98 -12.19
C GLY A 121 5.32 -4.69 -12.57
N GLU A 122 5.04 -4.50 -13.86
CA GLU A 122 4.36 -3.31 -14.34
C GLU A 122 2.94 -3.18 -13.78
N ILE A 123 2.64 -1.97 -13.31
CA ILE A 123 1.37 -1.55 -12.73
C ILE A 123 1.08 -0.09 -13.11
N HIS A 124 -0.18 0.30 -13.03
CA HIS A 124 -0.60 1.69 -13.20
C HIS A 124 -1.86 2.02 -12.40
N ILE A 125 -2.12 3.32 -12.23
CA ILE A 125 -3.39 3.83 -11.71
C ILE A 125 -4.39 3.91 -12.85
N GLY A 126 -5.38 3.03 -12.86
CA GLY A 126 -6.43 3.02 -13.87
C GLY A 126 -7.46 4.13 -13.67
N LYS A 127 -7.74 4.51 -12.42
CA LYS A 127 -8.74 5.54 -12.11
C LYS A 127 -8.50 6.17 -10.74
N ILE A 128 -8.77 7.47 -10.64
CA ILE A 128 -8.90 8.20 -9.37
C ILE A 128 -10.34 8.69 -9.28
N GLU A 129 -11.07 8.28 -8.25
CA GLU A 129 -12.50 8.58 -8.08
C GLU A 129 -12.76 9.41 -6.83
N LYS A 130 -13.57 10.47 -6.96
CA LYS A 130 -14.09 11.21 -5.80
C LYS A 130 -15.16 10.40 -5.08
N LYS A 131 -14.93 10.09 -3.81
CA LYS A 131 -15.84 9.31 -2.94
C LYS A 131 -16.39 10.15 -1.79
N GLY A 132 -16.91 11.34 -2.14
CA GLY A 132 -17.39 12.33 -1.17
C GLY A 132 -16.45 13.53 -1.09
N ARG A 133 -16.57 14.32 -0.01
CA ARG A 133 -15.79 15.56 0.16
C ARG A 133 -14.30 15.27 0.29
N GLU A 134 -13.95 14.36 1.20
CA GLU A 134 -12.57 14.13 1.66
C GLU A 134 -12.01 12.76 1.26
N ASN A 135 -12.74 11.93 0.52
CA ASN A 135 -12.22 10.61 0.12
C ASN A 135 -11.90 10.57 -1.38
N ARG A 136 -10.74 10.01 -1.71
CA ARG A 136 -10.37 9.63 -3.08
C ARG A 136 -10.02 8.16 -3.14
N ARG A 137 -10.53 7.48 -4.15
CA ARG A 137 -10.27 6.07 -4.44
C ARG A 137 -9.30 5.95 -5.60
N PHE A 138 -8.20 5.27 -5.38
CA PHE A 138 -7.21 4.97 -6.40
C PHE A 138 -7.34 3.51 -6.78
N ARG A 139 -7.62 3.24 -8.05
CA ARG A 139 -7.69 1.88 -8.60
C ARG A 139 -6.38 1.54 -9.27
N ILE A 140 -5.78 0.44 -8.85
CA ILE A 140 -4.50 -0.05 -9.35
C ILE A 140 -4.73 -1.29 -10.23
N ARG A 141 -3.99 -1.37 -11.34
CA ARG A 141 -4.10 -2.42 -12.34
C ARG A 141 -2.71 -2.93 -12.73
N PHE A 142 -2.64 -4.17 -13.17
CA PHE A 142 -1.45 -4.70 -13.81
C PHE A 142 -1.25 -4.15 -15.23
N GLY A 143 0.00 -4.17 -15.68
CA GLY A 143 0.41 -3.76 -17.00
C GLY A 143 0.75 -2.28 -17.11
N PRO A 144 1.26 -1.86 -18.29
CA PRO A 144 1.65 -0.49 -18.53
C PRO A 144 0.41 0.41 -18.55
N MET A 145 0.62 1.70 -18.33
CA MET A 145 -0.44 2.69 -18.51
C MET A 145 -0.88 2.69 -19.98
N PRO A 146 -2.19 2.61 -20.27
CA PRO A 146 -2.67 2.68 -21.65
C PRO A 146 -2.21 3.98 -22.33
N ALA A 147 -1.83 3.89 -23.60
CA ALA A 147 -1.60 5.06 -24.43
C ALA A 147 -2.90 5.89 -24.50
N ILE A 148 -2.76 7.21 -24.42
CA ILE A 148 -3.86 8.18 -24.54
C ILE A 148 -4.27 8.28 -26.01
#